data_AF-A0A4S8VSC8-F1
#
_entry.id   AF-A0A4S8VSC8-F1
#
_cell.length_a   1.000
_cell.length_b   1.000
_cell.length_c   1.000
_cell.angle_alpha   90.00
_cell.angle_beta   90.00
_cell.angle_gamma   90.00
#
_symmetry.space_group_name_H-M   'P 1'
#
loop_
_entity.id
_entity.type
_entity.pdbx_description
1 polymer ?
#
loop_
_entity_poly.entity_id
_entity_poly.type
_entity_poly.pdbx_seq_one_letter_code
_entity_poly.pdbx_strand_id
1 'polypeptide(L)'
;MEGENTVPRLLSLPAELVQSVLQFLEPTCLADVALTCRVLRNHALSDSLWQQHVNRQIPHPLTSAAPLPSFRDLYITHHPYWFLCRNRIWFSDGEPNGKLLLARYDPRRGCIEAYAIVAEPGIRKFEHWEHDEDVSVHTFNPKVQLDLNSPVLKLDPGNPRRAHDYGPQHDDDPGSHALPSLSREIMMDCSANPGLYTSFMLSRDLPEVAIGPGTRVWPPMHIPALSRTRNASTRAFQALSHRPSTLDEVSQNTFRLRKWVEFSGRRHSSSIMALGAASRIDTALRFGGFAPTIVNAGGHAMTVRMGEEVSTYATLPPSCYIPTKDKPWQGIWCGDYSGHGCEFLLLLQPNKGEERPLPDGMDHMLEWLATGRYRRDSNSSESSDSSYASAQENQESDPEASSFQLPTPASPAIADEQDVYRGRIEAVKLTGDPNVPRGEYTFIAPDISDGGLVRIADEAAFRGARVVRSAGHIAGVGFAHDEYMPSQLILISPDCLAQHWIEFGHISYYRRVDLDSLGQI
;
A
#
# COMPACT_ATOMS: atom_id res chain seq x y z
N MET A 1 -7.65 -21.60 66.20
CA MET A 1 -8.33 -21.82 64.91
C MET A 1 -7.37 -21.37 63.84
N GLU A 2 -6.46 -22.26 63.44
CA GLU A 2 -5.55 -22.06 62.33
C GLU A 2 -6.36 -22.34 61.06
N GLY A 3 -6.57 -21.33 60.22
CA GLY A 3 -7.20 -21.53 58.92
C GLY A 3 -6.26 -22.33 58.03
N GLU A 4 -6.73 -23.48 57.52
CA GLU A 4 -6.01 -24.22 56.48
C GLU A 4 -5.71 -23.26 55.31
N ASN A 5 -4.43 -23.00 55.08
CA ASN A 5 -3.94 -22.30 53.89
C ASN A 5 -4.19 -23.22 52.68
N THR A 6 -5.43 -23.24 52.17
CA THR A 6 -5.76 -23.94 50.94
C THR A 6 -5.07 -23.24 49.79
N VAL A 7 -3.97 -23.81 49.30
CA VAL A 7 -3.31 -23.35 48.09
C VAL A 7 -4.32 -23.37 46.94
N PRO A 8 -4.52 -22.25 46.22
CA PRO A 8 -5.42 -22.21 45.07
C PRO A 8 -5.07 -23.32 44.06
N ARG A 9 -6.09 -23.98 43.50
CA ARG A 9 -5.92 -25.13 42.58
C ARG A 9 -5.05 -24.83 41.35
N LEU A 10 -5.03 -23.58 40.89
CA LEU A 10 -4.15 -23.16 39.80
C LEU A 10 -2.67 -23.16 40.22
N LEU A 11 -2.38 -22.77 41.47
CA LEU A 11 -1.03 -22.73 42.02
C LEU A 11 -0.50 -24.11 42.45
N SER A 12 -1.37 -25.12 42.51
CA SER A 12 -0.96 -26.52 42.72
C SER A 12 -0.55 -27.23 41.43
N LEU A 13 -0.70 -26.59 40.27
CA LEU A 13 -0.23 -27.16 39.00
C LEU A 13 1.30 -27.07 38.89
N PRO A 14 1.95 -28.02 38.19
CA PRO A 14 3.33 -27.88 37.76
C PRO A 14 3.58 -26.57 36.99
N ALA A 15 4.77 -26.01 37.17
CA ALA A 15 5.18 -24.74 36.57
C ALA A 15 5.01 -24.72 35.04
N GLU A 16 5.28 -25.85 34.39
CA GLU A 16 5.19 -26.05 32.95
C GLU A 16 3.73 -25.98 32.46
N LEU A 17 2.79 -26.53 33.23
CA LEU A 17 1.36 -26.44 32.90
C LEU A 17 0.84 -25.02 33.09
N VAL A 18 1.29 -24.32 34.14
CA VAL A 18 0.96 -22.91 34.33
C VAL A 18 1.49 -22.08 33.15
N GLN A 19 2.76 -22.25 32.77
CA GLN A 19 3.34 -21.57 31.60
C GLN A 19 2.59 -21.91 30.30
N SER A 20 2.24 -23.17 30.08
CA SER A 20 1.47 -23.60 28.92
C SER A 20 0.06 -23.01 28.87
N VAL A 21 -0.56 -22.69 30.02
CA VAL A 21 -1.85 -21.98 30.04
C VAL A 21 -1.64 -20.51 29.70
N LEU A 22 -0.62 -19.88 30.29
CA LEU A 22 -0.35 -18.45 30.10
C LEU A 22 0.03 -18.09 28.66
N GLN A 23 0.65 -19.00 27.89
CA GLN A 23 1.03 -18.75 26.48
C GLN A 23 -0.14 -18.46 25.52
N PHE A 24 -1.36 -18.79 25.95
CA PHE A 24 -2.59 -18.55 25.19
C PHE A 24 -3.25 -17.20 25.53
N LEU A 25 -2.82 -16.54 26.60
CA LEU A 25 -3.35 -15.25 27.01
C LEU A 25 -2.75 -14.12 26.18
N GLU A 26 -3.53 -13.07 25.94
CA GLU A 26 -2.98 -11.85 25.33
C GLU A 26 -2.07 -11.10 26.31
N PRO A 27 -1.13 -10.27 25.81
CA PRO A 27 -0.20 -9.52 26.67
C PRO A 27 -0.86 -8.60 27.71
N THR A 28 -2.04 -8.05 27.42
CA THR A 28 -2.85 -7.27 28.38
C THR A 28 -3.36 -8.16 29.51
N CYS A 29 -3.91 -9.33 29.19
CA CYS A 29 -4.31 -10.33 30.19
C CYS A 29 -3.13 -10.85 31.01
N LEU A 30 -1.93 -11.00 30.42
CA LEU A 30 -0.72 -11.34 31.17
C LEU A 30 -0.35 -10.26 32.19
N ALA A 31 -0.57 -8.98 31.87
CA ALA A 31 -0.39 -7.89 32.82
C ALA A 31 -1.37 -8.01 33.99
N ASP A 32 -2.64 -8.32 33.73
CA ASP A 32 -3.65 -8.54 34.77
C ASP A 32 -3.30 -9.73 35.66
N VAL A 33 -2.89 -10.86 35.07
CA VAL A 33 -2.42 -12.05 35.80
C VAL A 33 -1.24 -11.70 36.70
N ALA A 34 -0.30 -10.87 36.22
CA ALA A 34 0.85 -10.44 37.00
C ALA A 34 0.51 -9.57 38.23
N LEU A 35 -0.69 -8.98 38.25
CA LEU A 35 -1.18 -8.19 39.39
C LEU A 35 -1.83 -9.06 40.49
N THR A 36 -2.14 -10.33 40.21
CA THR A 36 -2.90 -11.19 41.13
C THR A 36 -2.07 -11.70 42.32
N CYS A 37 -0.91 -12.30 42.08
CA CYS A 37 -0.04 -12.83 43.12
C CYS A 37 1.42 -12.97 42.65
N ARG A 38 2.37 -13.13 43.60
CA ARG A 38 3.81 -13.21 43.31
C ARG A 38 4.19 -14.41 42.41
N VAL A 39 3.56 -15.56 42.61
CA VAL A 39 3.84 -16.77 41.83
C VAL A 39 3.44 -16.57 40.36
N LEU A 40 2.19 -16.15 40.12
CA LEU A 40 1.70 -15.87 38.77
C LEU A 40 2.42 -14.70 38.11
N ARG A 41 2.84 -13.69 38.88
CA ARG A 41 3.71 -12.62 38.40
C ARG A 41 5.02 -13.15 37.84
N ASN A 42 5.70 -14.05 38.53
CA ASN A 42 6.96 -14.61 38.04
C ASN A 42 6.76 -15.40 36.74
N HIS A 43 5.66 -16.15 36.61
CA HIS A 43 5.34 -16.87 35.38
C HIS A 43 4.95 -15.92 34.24
N ALA A 44 4.06 -14.95 34.47
CA ALA A 44 3.58 -14.01 33.46
C ALA A 44 4.67 -13.06 32.94
N LEU A 45 5.68 -12.78 33.76
CA LEU A 45 6.84 -11.97 33.37
C LEU A 45 7.98 -12.79 32.73
N SER A 46 7.81 -14.10 32.55
CA SER A 46 8.82 -14.97 31.91
C SER A 46 9.09 -14.52 30.48
N ASP A 47 10.35 -14.21 30.16
CA ASP A 47 10.73 -13.63 28.87
C ASP A 47 10.45 -14.55 27.67
N SER A 48 10.42 -15.87 27.90
CA SER A 48 10.03 -16.87 26.89
C SER A 48 8.60 -16.68 26.37
N LEU A 49 7.66 -16.28 27.23
CA LEU A 49 6.28 -15.97 26.82
C LEU A 49 6.27 -14.72 25.92
N TRP A 50 7.00 -13.69 26.34
CA TRP A 50 7.09 -12.44 25.58
C TRP A 50 7.81 -12.61 24.25
N GLN A 51 8.82 -13.50 24.18
CA GLN A 51 9.46 -13.90 22.91
C GLN A 51 8.44 -14.49 21.94
N GLN A 52 7.57 -15.38 22.42
CA GLN A 52 6.51 -15.95 21.58
C GLN A 52 5.54 -14.87 21.09
N HIS A 53 5.15 -13.92 21.95
CA HIS A 53 4.28 -12.82 21.55
C HIS A 53 4.91 -11.91 20.51
N VAL A 54 6.20 -11.56 20.65
CA VAL A 54 6.94 -10.79 19.63
C VAL A 54 7.03 -11.58 18.34
N ASN A 55 7.42 -12.85 18.39
CA ASN A 55 7.60 -13.70 17.21
C ASN A 55 6.31 -13.99 16.45
N ARG A 56 5.13 -13.86 17.09
CA ARG A 56 3.83 -13.90 16.40
C ARG A 56 3.53 -12.64 15.58
N GLN A 57 4.21 -11.52 15.82
CA GLN A 57 3.98 -10.23 15.15
C GLN A 57 4.91 -9.99 13.94
N ILE A 58 5.86 -10.89 13.69
CA ILE A 58 6.90 -10.74 12.69
C ILE A 58 7.06 -12.04 11.89
N PRO A 59 7.42 -11.97 10.60
CA PRO A 59 7.56 -13.17 9.76
C PRO A 59 8.77 -14.02 10.14
N HIS A 60 9.88 -13.39 10.57
CA HIS A 60 11.13 -14.05 10.91
C HIS A 60 11.30 -14.04 12.44
N PRO A 61 11.24 -15.21 13.12
CA PRO A 61 11.37 -15.27 14.56
C PRO A 61 12.73 -14.76 15.06
N LEU A 62 12.69 -13.92 16.08
CA LEU A 62 13.87 -13.43 16.77
C LEU A 62 14.34 -14.44 17.82
N THR A 63 15.65 -14.63 17.85
CA THR A 63 16.36 -15.40 18.88
C THR A 63 16.95 -14.51 19.98
N SER A 64 17.02 -13.20 19.75
CA SER A 64 17.55 -12.21 20.67
C SER A 64 16.64 -10.98 20.74
N ALA A 65 16.53 -10.38 21.93
CA ALA A 65 15.79 -9.13 22.17
C ALA A 65 16.65 -7.87 21.96
N ALA A 66 17.96 -8.04 21.72
CA ALA A 66 18.87 -6.93 21.49
C ALA A 66 18.34 -6.00 20.37
N PRO A 67 18.52 -4.67 20.48
CA PRO A 67 19.29 -3.95 21.50
C PRO A 67 18.58 -3.75 22.85
N LEU A 68 17.32 -4.19 22.97
CA LEU A 68 16.56 -4.07 24.22
C LEU A 68 16.92 -5.21 25.19
N PRO A 69 16.77 -5.00 26.51
CA PRO A 69 17.28 -5.92 27.53
C PRO A 69 16.52 -7.25 27.59
N SER A 70 15.26 -7.30 27.14
CA SER A 70 14.41 -8.49 27.20
C SER A 70 13.29 -8.43 26.15
N PHE A 71 12.71 -9.58 25.77
CA PHE A 71 11.58 -9.64 24.84
C PHE A 71 10.33 -8.95 25.38
N ARG A 72 10.15 -8.96 26.70
CA ARG A 72 9.09 -8.18 27.37
C ARG A 72 9.27 -6.68 27.13
N ASP A 73 10.46 -6.16 27.39
CA ASP A 73 10.73 -4.73 27.21
C ASP A 73 10.64 -4.34 25.73
N LEU A 74 11.06 -5.24 24.83
CA LEU A 74 10.84 -5.12 23.39
C LEU A 74 9.36 -5.01 23.03
N TYR A 75 8.53 -5.94 23.51
CA TYR A 75 7.09 -5.92 23.23
C TYR A 75 6.45 -4.63 23.72
N ILE A 76 6.74 -4.22 24.96
CA ILE A 76 6.17 -3.01 25.58
C ILE A 76 6.60 -1.76 24.84
N THR A 77 7.87 -1.66 24.44
CA THR A 77 8.42 -0.49 23.73
C THR A 77 7.62 -0.16 22.48
N HIS A 78 7.19 -1.17 21.74
CA HIS A 78 6.47 -1.01 20.47
C HIS A 78 4.96 -1.21 20.60
N HIS A 79 4.41 -1.45 21.79
CA HIS A 79 2.96 -1.55 21.96
C HIS A 79 2.31 -0.15 21.85
N PRO A 80 1.24 0.05 21.06
CA PRO A 80 0.41 -0.93 20.35
C PRO A 80 0.72 -1.11 18.85
N TYR A 81 1.90 -0.72 18.36
CA TYR A 81 2.25 -0.59 16.94
C TYR A 81 2.65 -1.90 16.22
N TRP A 82 2.65 -3.04 16.92
CA TRP A 82 3.01 -4.35 16.34
C TRP A 82 2.18 -4.74 15.11
N PHE A 83 0.97 -4.20 14.96
CA PHE A 83 0.13 -4.41 13.78
C PHE A 83 0.84 -4.00 12.47
N LEU A 84 1.75 -3.01 12.52
CA LEU A 84 2.55 -2.58 11.37
C LEU A 84 3.38 -3.74 10.81
N CYS A 85 4.10 -4.43 11.69
CA CYS A 85 4.96 -5.56 11.32
C CYS A 85 4.15 -6.81 10.97
N ARG A 86 3.04 -7.05 11.67
CA ARG A 86 2.17 -8.20 11.43
C ARG A 86 1.59 -8.20 10.02
N ASN A 87 1.15 -7.03 9.56
CA ASN A 87 0.49 -6.88 8.26
C ASN A 87 1.48 -6.72 7.10
N ARG A 88 2.70 -6.23 7.37
CA ARG A 88 3.82 -6.01 6.44
C ARG A 88 3.53 -5.04 5.28
N ILE A 89 2.49 -5.26 4.48
CA ILE A 89 2.19 -4.50 3.28
C ILE A 89 1.17 -3.41 3.59
N TRP A 90 1.50 -2.18 3.20
CA TRP A 90 0.66 -1.01 3.45
C TRP A 90 0.57 -0.16 2.19
N PHE A 91 -0.60 0.38 1.88
CA PHE A 91 -0.78 1.30 0.76
C PHE A 91 -1.59 2.53 1.16
N SER A 92 -1.24 3.69 0.59
CA SER A 92 -1.79 4.98 1.02
C SER A 92 -2.73 5.64 0.05
N ASP A 93 -3.60 6.48 0.62
CA ASP A 93 -4.43 7.44 -0.09
C ASP A 93 -3.69 8.77 -0.39
N GLY A 94 -2.35 8.82 -0.36
CA GLY A 94 -1.63 10.08 -0.63
C GLY A 94 -1.75 10.50 -2.09
N GLU A 95 -2.01 11.77 -2.38
CA GLU A 95 -2.11 12.27 -3.76
C GLU A 95 -0.75 12.72 -4.30
N PRO A 96 -0.48 12.57 -5.62
CA PRO A 96 -1.34 12.00 -6.65
C PRO A 96 -1.33 10.45 -6.72
N ASN A 97 -0.21 9.81 -6.37
CA ASN A 97 0.05 8.42 -6.77
C ASN A 97 -0.10 7.39 -5.64
N GLY A 98 -0.16 7.82 -4.39
CA GLY A 98 -0.07 6.93 -3.23
C GLY A 98 1.33 6.33 -3.08
N LYS A 99 1.46 5.42 -2.10
CA LYS A 99 2.69 4.68 -1.86
C LYS A 99 2.35 3.26 -1.43
N LEU A 100 3.10 2.29 -1.94
CA LEU A 100 3.14 0.93 -1.42
C LEU A 100 4.35 0.80 -0.49
N LEU A 101 4.15 0.33 0.73
CA LEU A 101 5.18 0.16 1.75
C LEU A 101 5.32 -1.28 2.20
N LEU A 102 6.54 -1.63 2.60
CA LEU A 102 6.83 -2.80 3.40
C LEU A 102 7.31 -2.35 4.79
N ALA A 103 6.56 -2.72 5.82
CA ALA A 103 6.86 -2.50 7.23
C ALA A 103 7.53 -3.72 7.86
N ARG A 104 8.54 -3.48 8.70
CA ARG A 104 9.32 -4.51 9.38
C ARG A 104 9.88 -3.99 10.71
N TYR A 105 10.31 -4.93 11.54
CA TYR A 105 11.10 -4.65 12.72
C TYR A 105 12.59 -4.82 12.38
N ASP A 106 13.42 -3.81 12.68
CA ASP A 106 14.88 -3.90 12.57
C ASP A 106 15.48 -4.34 13.93
N PRO A 107 15.95 -5.60 14.07
CA PRO A 107 16.55 -6.08 15.31
C PRO A 107 17.89 -5.44 15.64
N ARG A 108 18.55 -4.75 14.70
CA ARG A 108 19.83 -4.08 14.98
C ARG A 108 19.63 -2.78 15.73
N ARG A 109 18.59 -2.03 15.36
CA ARG A 109 18.26 -0.71 15.94
C ARG A 109 17.14 -0.79 16.97
N GLY A 110 16.39 -1.89 16.96
CA GLY A 110 15.24 -2.08 17.80
C GLY A 110 14.05 -1.19 17.43
N CYS A 111 13.94 -0.75 16.17
CA CYS A 111 12.87 0.13 15.70
C CYS A 111 11.91 -0.59 14.74
N ILE A 112 10.68 -0.08 14.63
CA ILE A 112 9.77 -0.45 13.53
C ILE A 112 9.97 0.55 12.40
N GLU A 113 10.24 0.07 11.21
CA GLU A 113 10.48 0.89 10.02
C GLU A 113 9.59 0.43 8.86
N ALA A 114 9.22 1.35 7.99
CA ALA A 114 8.56 1.02 6.73
C ALA A 114 9.16 1.81 5.57
N TYR A 115 9.43 1.11 4.47
CA TYR A 115 10.04 1.66 3.28
C TYR A 115 9.10 1.58 2.10
N ALA A 116 9.22 2.55 1.19
CA ALA A 116 8.51 2.48 -0.08
C ALA A 116 9.04 1.32 -0.92
N ILE A 117 8.13 0.53 -1.47
CA ILE A 117 8.43 -0.39 -2.56
C ILE A 117 8.48 0.45 -3.83
N VAL A 118 9.60 0.38 -4.54
CA VAL A 118 9.85 1.14 -5.77
C VAL A 118 10.26 0.17 -6.88
N ALA A 119 9.99 0.54 -8.12
CA ALA A 119 10.36 -0.22 -9.29
C ALA A 119 11.17 0.64 -10.25
N GLU A 120 12.28 0.10 -10.74
CA GLU A 120 13.05 0.65 -11.85
C GLU A 120 12.65 -0.12 -13.12
N PRO A 121 12.15 0.53 -14.19
CA PRO A 121 11.58 -0.16 -15.35
C PRO A 121 12.57 -1.03 -16.15
N GLY A 122 13.88 -0.84 -15.95
CA GLY A 122 14.93 -1.50 -16.73
C GLY A 122 15.14 -0.83 -18.10
N ILE A 123 15.94 -1.48 -18.96
CA ILE A 123 16.16 -1.01 -20.34
C ILE A 123 14.94 -1.34 -21.18
N ARG A 124 14.29 -0.31 -21.73
CA ARG A 124 13.17 -0.47 -22.67
C ARG A 124 13.71 -0.81 -24.05
N LYS A 125 13.26 -1.92 -24.62
CA LYS A 125 13.43 -2.25 -26.03
C LYS A 125 12.08 -2.12 -26.72
N PHE A 126 12.09 -1.47 -27.87
CA PHE A 126 10.94 -1.36 -28.75
C PHE A 126 11.06 -2.48 -29.79
N GLU A 127 10.06 -3.34 -29.81
CA GLU A 127 9.94 -4.40 -30.79
C GLU A 127 8.56 -4.28 -31.46
N HIS A 128 8.49 -4.58 -32.75
CA HIS A 128 7.21 -4.67 -33.45
C HIS A 128 6.57 -6.01 -33.13
N TRP A 129 5.25 -6.05 -33.03
CA TRP A 129 4.55 -7.30 -32.78
C TRP A 129 4.44 -8.14 -34.06
N GLU A 130 4.94 -9.38 -34.03
CA GLU A 130 4.90 -10.29 -35.21
C GLU A 130 3.49 -10.52 -35.78
N HIS A 131 2.45 -10.35 -34.95
CA HIS A 131 1.06 -10.53 -35.35
C HIS A 131 0.47 -9.29 -36.04
N ASP A 132 0.97 -8.10 -35.71
CA ASP A 132 0.50 -6.81 -36.24
C ASP A 132 1.65 -5.79 -36.17
N GLU A 133 2.19 -5.42 -37.33
CA GLU A 133 3.36 -4.53 -37.43
C GLU A 133 3.05 -3.10 -36.97
N ASP A 134 1.77 -2.69 -36.91
CA ASP A 134 1.36 -1.39 -36.40
C ASP A 134 1.36 -1.35 -34.86
N VAL A 135 1.54 -2.51 -34.19
CA VAL A 135 1.53 -2.63 -32.74
C VAL A 135 2.94 -2.67 -32.17
N SER A 136 3.19 -1.74 -31.25
CA SER A 136 4.45 -1.63 -30.52
C SER A 136 4.45 -2.48 -29.25
N VAL A 137 5.53 -3.24 -29.04
CA VAL A 137 5.74 -4.07 -27.85
C VAL A 137 6.82 -3.42 -26.99
N HIS A 138 6.46 -3.06 -25.76
CA HIS A 138 7.38 -2.44 -24.81
C HIS A 138 7.91 -3.53 -23.86
N THR A 139 9.17 -3.95 -24.01
CA THR A 139 9.73 -4.93 -23.08
C THR A 139 9.79 -4.36 -21.67
N PHE A 140 9.33 -5.14 -20.68
CA PHE A 140 9.34 -4.72 -19.28
C PHE A 140 9.91 -5.81 -18.37
N ASN A 141 10.98 -5.47 -17.66
CA ASN A 141 11.60 -6.32 -16.65
C ASN A 141 12.03 -5.46 -15.46
N PRO A 142 11.07 -5.04 -14.62
CA PRO A 142 11.34 -4.11 -13.55
C PRO A 142 12.21 -4.73 -12.46
N LYS A 143 13.11 -3.92 -11.92
CA LYS A 143 13.78 -4.24 -10.67
C LYS A 143 12.99 -3.63 -9.52
N VAL A 144 12.24 -4.48 -8.81
CA VAL A 144 11.49 -4.06 -7.62
C VAL A 144 12.39 -4.15 -6.39
N GLN A 145 12.44 -3.08 -5.59
CA GLN A 145 13.29 -3.00 -4.40
C GLN A 145 12.68 -2.06 -3.35
N LEU A 146 13.22 -2.08 -2.13
CA LEU A 146 12.89 -1.10 -1.09
C LEU A 146 13.80 0.12 -1.22
N ASP A 147 13.23 1.32 -1.09
CA ASP A 147 14.03 2.55 -0.95
C ASP A 147 14.58 2.69 0.48
N LEU A 148 15.64 1.93 0.78
CA LEU A 148 16.25 1.87 2.12
C LEU A 148 16.89 3.20 2.58
N ASN A 149 17.06 4.17 1.67
CA ASN A 149 17.67 5.46 1.99
C ASN A 149 16.68 6.42 2.67
N SER A 150 15.38 6.20 2.49
CA SER A 150 14.33 7.11 2.91
C SER A 150 13.19 6.34 3.59
N PRO A 151 13.30 6.04 4.90
CA PRO A 151 12.20 5.41 5.62
C PRO A 151 10.97 6.31 5.60
N VAL A 152 9.82 5.76 5.21
CA VAL A 152 8.55 6.50 5.21
C VAL A 152 7.97 6.58 6.62
N LEU A 153 8.19 5.53 7.41
CA LEU A 153 7.81 5.42 8.82
C LEU A 153 9.01 4.90 9.60
N LYS A 154 9.27 5.48 10.77
CA LYS A 154 10.29 5.02 11.70
C LYS A 154 9.88 5.29 13.15
N LEU A 155 9.61 4.23 13.88
CA LEU A 155 9.27 4.25 15.31
C LEU A 155 10.45 3.71 16.12
N ASP A 156 11.26 4.64 16.62
CA ASP A 156 12.41 4.33 17.48
C ASP A 156 11.96 4.05 18.92
N PRO A 157 12.72 3.22 19.68
CA PRO A 157 12.51 3.04 21.11
C PRO A 157 12.46 4.37 21.86
N GLY A 158 11.39 4.60 22.63
CA GLY A 158 11.26 5.79 23.47
C GLY A 158 10.85 7.07 22.74
N ASN A 159 10.42 6.98 21.47
CA ASN A 159 9.88 8.13 20.74
C ASN A 159 8.78 8.85 21.54
N PRO A 160 8.91 10.17 21.80
CA PRO A 160 7.97 10.88 22.65
C PRO A 160 6.62 11.06 21.94
N ARG A 161 5.53 10.67 22.63
CA ARG A 161 4.16 11.04 22.24
C ARG A 161 3.96 12.51 22.54
N ARG A 162 3.90 13.35 21.51
CA ARG A 162 3.67 14.79 21.69
C ARG A 162 2.17 15.06 21.62
N ALA A 163 1.66 15.76 22.63
CA ALA A 163 0.44 16.54 22.44
C ALA A 163 0.79 17.64 21.42
N HIS A 164 -0.14 17.94 20.52
CA HIS A 164 0.06 18.98 19.54
C HIS A 164 0.21 20.32 20.25
N ASP A 165 1.36 20.99 20.12
CA ASP A 165 1.50 22.40 20.50
C ASP A 165 1.02 23.24 19.32
N TYR A 166 -0.19 23.81 19.44
CA TYR A 166 -0.55 24.94 18.59
C TYR A 166 -0.01 26.23 19.19
N GLY A 167 0.31 27.17 18.29
CA GLY A 167 0.57 28.58 18.60
C GLY A 167 -0.60 29.27 19.32
N PRO A 168 -0.54 30.61 19.42
CA PRO A 168 -0.99 31.35 20.60
C PRO A 168 -2.36 30.90 21.09
N GLN A 169 -2.40 30.47 22.36
CA GLN A 169 -3.63 30.33 23.12
C GLN A 169 -4.49 31.57 22.87
N HIS A 170 -5.62 31.40 22.19
CA HIS A 170 -6.72 32.30 22.49
C HIS A 170 -7.09 31.95 23.93
N ASP A 171 -6.75 32.84 24.86
CA ASP A 171 -6.90 32.70 26.32
C ASP A 171 -8.37 32.48 26.79
N ASP A 172 -9.30 32.25 25.87
CA ASP A 172 -10.75 32.20 26.10
C ASP A 172 -11.41 30.82 25.87
N ASP A 173 -10.66 29.72 25.71
CA ASP A 173 -11.26 28.37 25.68
C ASP A 173 -11.04 27.61 27.01
N PRO A 174 -12.03 27.57 27.92
CA PRO A 174 -11.90 27.01 29.27
C PRO A 174 -11.97 25.47 29.30
N GLY A 175 -11.23 24.80 28.41
CA GLY A 175 -11.37 23.36 28.17
C GLY A 175 -10.17 22.66 27.54
N SER A 176 -8.94 23.15 27.73
CA SER A 176 -7.70 22.48 27.29
C SER A 176 -7.45 21.19 28.09
N HIS A 177 -8.29 20.18 27.88
CA HIS A 177 -8.07 18.83 28.35
C HIS A 177 -6.96 18.21 27.50
N ALA A 178 -5.87 17.78 28.15
CA ALA A 178 -4.79 17.08 27.48
C ALA A 178 -5.33 15.87 26.70
N LEU A 179 -5.00 15.78 25.41
CA LEU A 179 -5.43 14.67 24.56
C LEU A 179 -5.05 13.31 25.18
N PRO A 180 -5.91 12.28 25.06
CA PRO A 180 -5.57 10.92 25.46
C PRO A 180 -4.25 10.46 24.80
N SER A 181 -3.47 9.64 25.50
CA SER A 181 -2.13 9.22 25.04
C SER A 181 -2.14 8.58 23.63
N LEU A 182 -3.20 7.83 23.31
CA LEU A 182 -3.38 7.17 22.00
C LEU A 182 -3.85 8.14 20.90
N SER A 183 -4.40 9.29 21.27
CA SER A 183 -4.80 10.36 20.33
C SER A 183 -3.67 11.33 20.01
N ARG A 184 -2.52 11.19 20.70
CA ARG A 184 -1.30 11.98 20.47
C ARG A 184 -0.51 11.44 19.29
N GLU A 185 0.27 12.31 18.67
CA GLU A 185 1.10 11.97 17.52
C GLU A 185 2.52 11.60 17.98
N ILE A 186 3.20 10.76 17.20
CA ILE A 186 4.62 10.47 17.41
C ILE A 186 5.41 11.16 16.32
N MET A 187 6.32 12.06 16.70
CA MET A 187 7.29 12.63 15.77
C MET A 187 8.28 11.56 15.34
N MET A 188 8.56 11.49 14.04
CA MET A 188 9.49 10.52 13.47
C MET A 188 10.63 11.23 12.75
N ASP A 189 11.82 10.67 12.86
CA ASP A 189 12.98 11.08 12.09
C ASP A 189 13.08 10.23 10.82
N CYS A 190 12.26 10.60 9.83
CA CYS A 190 12.15 9.90 8.56
C CYS A 190 12.98 10.54 7.43
N SER A 191 13.40 11.80 7.58
CA SER A 191 14.01 12.56 6.49
C SER A 191 15.34 13.17 6.88
N ALA A 192 16.35 12.93 6.05
CA ALA A 192 17.64 13.62 6.15
C ALA A 192 17.56 15.13 5.81
N ASN A 193 16.47 15.57 5.16
CA ASN A 193 16.28 16.95 4.73
C ASN A 193 15.88 17.84 5.91
N PRO A 194 16.69 18.88 6.24
CA PRO A 194 16.34 19.83 7.28
C PRO A 194 15.01 20.54 6.97
N GLY A 195 14.10 20.57 7.93
CA GLY A 195 12.84 21.30 7.82
C GLY A 195 11.66 20.47 7.31
N LEU A 196 11.85 19.22 6.88
CA LEU A 196 10.75 18.28 6.63
C LEU A 196 10.45 17.48 7.89
N TYR A 197 9.18 17.47 8.29
CA TYR A 197 8.72 16.79 9.49
C TYR A 197 7.69 15.73 9.13
N THR A 198 7.76 14.58 9.80
CA THR A 198 6.76 13.53 9.70
C THR A 198 6.28 13.14 11.09
N SER A 199 4.97 13.00 11.27
CA SER A 199 4.39 12.40 12.47
C SER A 199 3.49 11.21 12.14
N PHE A 200 3.49 10.23 13.04
CA PHE A 200 2.64 9.06 13.01
C PHE A 200 1.39 9.30 13.86
N MET A 201 0.23 8.89 13.32
CA MET A 201 -1.06 9.01 13.97
C MET A 201 -1.79 7.66 13.94
N LEU A 202 -2.32 7.26 15.09
CA LEU A 202 -3.25 6.14 15.15
C LEU A 202 -4.62 6.57 14.59
N SER A 203 -5.29 5.65 13.91
CA SER A 203 -6.65 5.82 13.38
C SER A 203 -7.64 4.91 14.10
N ARG A 204 -8.92 5.20 13.87
CA ARG A 204 -10.04 4.36 14.26
C ARG A 204 -10.69 3.76 13.03
N ASP A 205 -11.17 2.54 13.19
CA ASP A 205 -12.06 1.93 12.21
C ASP A 205 -13.41 2.64 12.22
N LEU A 206 -13.98 2.81 11.03
CA LEU A 206 -15.32 3.32 10.85
C LEU A 206 -16.29 2.13 10.99
N PRO A 207 -17.32 2.20 11.86
CA PRO A 207 -18.31 1.14 11.98
C PRO A 207 -19.02 0.88 10.66
N GLU A 208 -19.30 -0.38 10.34
CA GLU A 208 -19.93 -0.79 9.07
C GLU A 208 -21.25 -0.06 8.80
N VAL A 209 -22.06 0.15 9.86
CA VAL A 209 -23.31 0.92 9.81
C VAL A 209 -23.15 2.36 9.31
N ALA A 210 -21.94 2.93 9.42
CA ALA A 210 -21.62 4.28 8.95
C ALA A 210 -21.03 4.31 7.52
N ILE A 211 -20.84 3.14 6.88
CA ILE A 211 -20.33 3.01 5.51
C ILE A 211 -21.53 2.87 4.58
N GLY A 212 -21.84 3.94 3.86
CA GLY A 212 -22.88 3.96 2.82
C GLY A 212 -22.32 4.38 1.46
N PRO A 213 -23.17 4.40 0.40
CA PRO A 213 -22.74 4.69 -0.98
C PRO A 213 -22.05 6.04 -1.20
N GLY A 214 -22.24 7.01 -0.31
CA GLY A 214 -21.57 8.33 -0.37
C GLY A 214 -20.43 8.51 0.64
N THR A 215 -20.14 7.51 1.47
CA THR A 215 -19.10 7.65 2.50
C THR A 215 -17.74 7.45 1.87
N ARG A 216 -16.93 8.51 1.86
CA ARG A 216 -15.52 8.43 1.44
C ARG A 216 -14.70 7.65 2.48
N VAL A 217 -14.24 6.47 2.08
CA VAL A 217 -13.50 5.54 2.93
C VAL A 217 -12.20 5.08 2.26
N TRP A 218 -11.22 4.74 3.08
CA TRP A 218 -10.00 4.06 2.66
C TRP A 218 -9.82 2.71 3.39
N PRO A 219 -9.49 1.62 2.67
CA PRO A 219 -9.41 1.55 1.20
C PRO A 219 -10.76 1.79 0.50
N PRO A 220 -10.79 2.05 -0.83
CA PRO A 220 -12.03 2.14 -1.59
C PRO A 220 -12.82 0.83 -1.52
N MET A 221 -14.12 0.91 -1.79
CA MET A 221 -15.02 -0.21 -1.53
C MET A 221 -14.62 -1.46 -2.30
N HIS A 222 -14.20 -1.34 -3.55
CA HIS A 222 -13.83 -2.46 -4.42
C HIS A 222 -12.47 -3.10 -4.11
N ILE A 223 -11.61 -2.45 -3.33
CA ILE A 223 -10.42 -3.12 -2.77
C ILE A 223 -10.85 -3.89 -1.51
N PRO A 224 -10.70 -5.23 -1.43
CA PRO A 224 -11.02 -5.97 -0.22
C PRO A 224 -10.22 -5.48 0.99
N ALA A 225 -10.89 -5.32 2.14
CA ALA A 225 -10.26 -4.86 3.38
C ALA A 225 -11.00 -5.42 4.60
N LEU A 226 -10.26 -5.68 5.69
CA LEU A 226 -10.83 -6.14 6.96
C LEU A 226 -11.56 -5.03 7.73
N SER A 227 -11.08 -3.79 7.59
CA SER A 227 -11.74 -2.60 8.12
C SER A 227 -11.39 -1.39 7.26
N ARG A 228 -12.15 -0.31 7.44
CA ARG A 228 -11.96 0.94 6.71
C ARG A 228 -12.01 2.13 7.66
N THR A 229 -11.42 3.24 7.23
CA THR A 229 -11.55 4.52 7.94
C THR A 229 -11.99 5.60 6.97
N ARG A 230 -12.46 6.75 7.47
CA ARG A 230 -12.72 7.90 6.60
C ARG A 230 -11.40 8.43 6.05
N ASN A 231 -11.40 8.79 4.77
CA ASN A 231 -10.27 9.38 4.07
C ASN A 231 -10.51 10.82 3.62
N ALA A 232 -11.58 11.46 4.11
CA ALA A 232 -11.80 12.90 3.95
C ALA A 232 -12.03 13.57 5.32
N SER A 233 -11.36 14.71 5.55
CA SER A 233 -11.53 15.53 6.74
C SER A 233 -11.21 16.99 6.45
N THR A 234 -12.07 17.90 6.91
CA THR A 234 -11.84 19.36 6.79
C THR A 234 -10.85 19.90 7.82
N ARG A 235 -10.51 19.09 8.83
CA ARG A 235 -9.57 19.45 9.91
C ARG A 235 -8.40 18.47 10.00
N ALA A 236 -7.93 17.96 8.85
CA ALA A 236 -6.77 17.06 8.75
C ALA A 236 -6.80 15.91 9.78
N PHE A 237 -7.99 15.32 10.03
CA PHE A 237 -8.19 14.23 10.98
C PHE A 237 -7.77 14.54 12.43
N GLN A 238 -7.82 15.81 12.83
CA GLN A 238 -7.46 16.25 14.18
C GLN A 238 -8.57 16.02 15.21
N ALA A 239 -9.83 15.92 14.77
CA ALA A 239 -10.94 15.67 15.67
C ALA A 239 -10.83 14.30 16.36
N LEU A 240 -11.24 14.22 17.63
CA LEU A 240 -11.23 12.99 18.44
C LEU A 240 -12.06 11.85 17.81
N SER A 241 -13.05 12.16 16.96
CA SER A 241 -13.80 11.14 16.22
C SER A 241 -12.94 10.32 15.25
N HIS A 242 -11.78 10.83 14.84
CA HIS A 242 -10.84 10.14 13.94
C HIS A 242 -9.69 9.43 14.68
N ARG A 243 -9.53 9.68 15.98
CA ARG A 243 -8.37 9.29 16.78
C ARG A 243 -8.79 8.41 17.96
N PRO A 244 -8.12 7.27 18.21
CA PRO A 244 -8.49 6.39 19.30
C PRO A 244 -8.15 7.02 20.65
N SER A 245 -9.04 6.83 21.62
CA SER A 245 -8.86 7.23 23.02
C SER A 245 -8.50 6.02 23.90
N THR A 246 -8.99 4.83 23.54
CA THR A 246 -8.69 3.55 24.21
C THR A 246 -7.96 2.59 23.27
N LEU A 247 -7.36 1.53 23.82
CA LEU A 247 -6.64 0.52 23.03
C LEU A 247 -7.57 -0.22 22.07
N ASP A 248 -8.79 -0.52 22.48
CA ASP A 248 -9.78 -1.25 21.65
C ASP A 248 -10.26 -0.44 20.44
N GLU A 249 -10.14 0.89 20.49
CA GLU A 249 -10.46 1.77 19.37
C GLU A 249 -9.33 1.86 18.32
N VAL A 250 -8.12 1.36 18.65
CA VAL A 250 -6.96 1.44 17.75
C VAL A 250 -7.15 0.48 16.58
N SER A 251 -7.28 1.05 15.37
CA SER A 251 -7.33 0.26 14.15
C SER A 251 -6.08 -0.61 14.02
N GLN A 252 -6.31 -1.88 13.72
CA GLN A 252 -5.25 -2.85 13.44
C GLN A 252 -4.90 -2.90 11.94
N ASN A 253 -5.65 -2.19 11.09
CA ASN A 253 -5.57 -2.28 9.63
C ASN A 253 -5.34 -0.93 8.96
N THR A 254 -5.38 0.17 9.71
CA THR A 254 -5.15 1.52 9.18
C THR A 254 -4.27 2.34 10.12
N PHE A 255 -3.57 3.33 9.59
CA PHE A 255 -2.91 4.40 10.34
C PHE A 255 -2.81 5.65 9.46
N ARG A 256 -2.33 6.78 10.00
CA ARG A 256 -2.07 7.98 9.21
C ARG A 256 -0.67 8.52 9.44
N LEU A 257 -0.09 9.12 8.40
CA LEU A 257 1.13 9.91 8.48
C LEU A 257 0.80 11.35 8.12
N ARG A 258 1.28 12.27 8.94
CA ARG A 258 1.22 13.70 8.67
C ARG A 258 2.60 14.19 8.28
N LYS A 259 2.70 14.97 7.20
CA LYS A 259 3.95 15.57 6.73
C LYS A 259 3.76 17.06 6.54
N TRP A 260 4.77 17.84 6.91
CA TRP A 260 4.79 19.28 6.68
C TRP A 260 6.23 19.79 6.62
N VAL A 261 6.41 20.93 5.97
CA VAL A 261 7.67 21.66 5.95
C VAL A 261 7.57 22.83 6.94
N GLU A 262 8.63 23.06 7.70
CA GLU A 262 8.74 24.19 8.61
C GLU A 262 10.06 24.93 8.39
N PHE A 263 9.95 26.20 8.00
CA PHE A 263 11.10 27.09 7.82
C PHE A 263 11.29 27.95 9.07
N SER A 264 12.42 27.79 9.75
CA SER A 264 12.82 28.70 10.83
C SER A 264 13.68 29.82 10.26
N GLY A 265 13.11 31.01 10.13
CA GLY A 265 13.83 32.19 9.67
C GLY A 265 14.83 32.67 10.71
N ARG A 266 16.13 32.36 10.55
CA ARG A 266 17.18 33.23 11.13
C ARG A 266 17.21 34.50 10.30
N ARG A 267 16.98 35.65 10.95
CA ARG A 267 17.14 36.98 10.36
C ARG A 267 18.52 37.05 9.71
N HIS A 268 18.60 37.02 8.39
CA HIS A 268 19.46 37.86 7.56
C HIS A 268 19.20 37.58 6.07
N SER A 269 19.05 38.66 5.32
CA SER A 269 18.94 38.78 3.86
C SER A 269 17.68 38.21 3.19
N SER A 270 16.83 39.15 2.79
CA SER A 270 15.96 39.05 1.63
C SER A 270 16.72 38.46 0.44
N SER A 271 16.37 37.28 -0.04
CA SER A 271 16.69 36.89 -1.41
C SER A 271 15.80 35.74 -1.88
N ILE A 272 15.22 35.95 -3.05
CA ILE A 272 14.94 35.08 -4.22
C ILE A 272 15.32 33.56 -4.19
N MET A 273 16.01 33.02 -3.18
CA MET A 273 16.33 31.59 -3.03
C MET A 273 15.16 30.70 -2.56
N ALA A 274 14.05 31.26 -2.08
CA ALA A 274 12.89 30.47 -1.64
C ALA A 274 12.18 29.73 -2.80
N LEU A 275 12.25 30.27 -4.03
CA LEU A 275 11.63 29.67 -5.22
C LEU A 275 12.42 28.47 -5.79
N GLY A 276 13.75 28.45 -5.63
CA GLY A 276 14.57 27.31 -6.05
C GLY A 276 14.48 26.10 -5.11
N ALA A 277 14.19 26.34 -3.83
CA ALA A 277 13.93 25.27 -2.86
C ALA A 277 12.63 24.53 -3.16
N ALA A 278 11.57 25.25 -3.60
CA ALA A 278 10.30 24.63 -3.98
C ALA A 278 10.44 23.57 -5.09
N SER A 279 11.27 23.82 -6.11
CA SER A 279 11.55 22.85 -7.19
C SER A 279 12.32 21.61 -6.71
N ARG A 280 13.27 21.75 -5.77
CA ARG A 280 13.98 20.61 -5.16
C ARG A 280 13.10 19.84 -4.16
N ILE A 281 12.18 20.55 -3.51
CA ILE A 281 11.18 19.98 -2.61
C ILE A 281 10.16 19.15 -3.42
N ASP A 282 9.76 19.60 -4.62
CA ASP A 282 8.90 18.87 -5.56
C ASP A 282 9.48 17.48 -5.90
N THR A 283 10.79 17.42 -6.21
CA THR A 283 11.50 16.17 -6.52
C THR A 283 11.71 15.27 -5.30
N ALA A 284 11.98 15.85 -4.12
CA ALA A 284 12.20 15.10 -2.87
C ALA A 284 10.90 14.62 -2.22
N LEU A 285 9.79 15.30 -2.49
CA LEU A 285 8.49 15.00 -1.92
C LEU A 285 7.59 14.20 -2.88
N ARG A 286 7.72 14.35 -4.21
CA ARG A 286 6.72 13.93 -5.22
C ARG A 286 5.32 14.52 -4.94
N PHE A 287 5.26 15.69 -4.33
CA PHE A 287 3.99 16.38 -4.05
C PHE A 287 3.66 17.22 -5.28
N GLY A 288 2.47 17.05 -5.87
CA GLY A 288 1.95 18.03 -6.83
C GLY A 288 1.79 19.40 -6.16
N GLY A 289 2.03 20.48 -6.91
CA GLY A 289 2.19 21.83 -6.36
C GLY A 289 1.01 22.36 -5.51
N PHE A 290 1.33 23.05 -4.41
CA PHE A 290 0.33 23.72 -3.55
C PHE A 290 0.80 25.07 -2.97
N ALA A 291 -0.20 25.89 -2.61
CA ALA A 291 -0.07 27.24 -2.07
C ALA A 291 0.20 27.27 -0.55
N PRO A 292 0.96 28.26 -0.03
CA PRO A 292 1.36 28.33 1.37
C PRO A 292 0.26 28.82 2.32
N THR A 293 0.18 28.26 3.52
CA THR A 293 -0.62 28.80 4.64
C THR A 293 0.30 29.56 5.60
N ILE A 294 0.07 30.87 5.78
CA ILE A 294 0.86 31.72 6.69
C ILE A 294 0.19 31.72 8.06
N VAL A 295 0.87 31.23 9.10
CA VAL A 295 0.42 31.33 10.50
C VAL A 295 1.22 32.45 11.18
N ASN A 296 0.55 33.55 11.52
CA ASN A 296 1.17 34.70 12.17
C ASN A 296 1.15 34.50 13.69
N ALA A 297 2.28 34.15 14.30
CA ALA A 297 2.45 34.13 15.75
C ALA A 297 3.19 35.40 16.17
N GLY A 298 2.59 36.16 17.09
CA GLY A 298 3.09 37.46 17.52
C GLY A 298 4.55 37.44 17.97
N GLY A 299 5.35 38.35 17.40
CA GLY A 299 6.52 38.95 18.06
C GLY A 299 7.84 38.18 18.11
N HIS A 300 7.90 36.85 17.91
CA HIS A 300 9.16 36.10 17.96
C HIS A 300 9.26 35.10 16.79
N ALA A 301 10.40 35.12 16.07
CA ALA A 301 10.81 34.24 14.96
C ALA A 301 9.65 33.68 14.10
N MET A 302 9.35 34.33 12.97
CA MET A 302 8.36 33.86 12.00
C MET A 302 8.74 32.45 11.52
N THR A 303 7.99 31.46 11.99
CA THR A 303 8.11 30.07 11.58
C THR A 303 6.98 29.82 10.58
N VAL A 304 7.33 29.57 9.32
CA VAL A 304 6.34 29.36 8.26
C VAL A 304 6.17 27.85 8.05
N ARG A 305 4.97 27.34 8.32
CA ARG A 305 4.57 25.96 8.06
C ARG A 305 3.90 25.88 6.69
N MET A 306 4.44 25.07 5.77
CA MET A 306 3.90 24.88 4.42
C MET A 306 3.67 23.40 4.12
N GLY A 307 2.68 23.10 3.26
CA GLY A 307 2.47 21.77 2.70
C GLY A 307 2.09 20.71 3.73
N GLU A 308 1.13 21.00 4.62
CA GLU A 308 0.62 20.01 5.56
C GLU A 308 -0.29 19.00 4.85
N GLU A 309 0.14 17.75 4.76
CA GLU A 309 -0.61 16.62 4.18
C GLU A 309 -0.78 15.52 5.23
N VAL A 310 -1.96 14.92 5.28
CA VAL A 310 -2.21 13.70 6.06
C VAL A 310 -2.64 12.59 5.11
N SER A 311 -1.80 11.57 4.96
CA SER A 311 -2.13 10.38 4.18
C SER A 311 -2.52 9.22 5.12
N THR A 312 -3.63 8.56 4.81
CA THR A 312 -4.10 7.31 5.40
C THR A 312 -3.46 6.12 4.72
N TYR A 313 -2.89 5.22 5.51
CA TYR A 313 -2.40 3.93 5.07
C TYR A 313 -3.35 2.84 5.51
N ALA A 314 -3.53 1.84 4.65
CA ALA A 314 -4.30 0.64 4.95
C ALA A 314 -3.52 -0.62 4.52
N THR A 315 -3.81 -1.73 5.17
CA THR A 315 -3.28 -3.04 4.78
C THR A 315 -4.22 -3.77 3.82
N LEU A 316 -3.69 -4.77 3.12
CA LEU A 316 -4.46 -5.77 2.39
C LEU A 316 -4.56 -7.07 3.21
N PRO A 317 -5.69 -7.79 3.17
CA PRO A 317 -5.75 -9.15 3.67
C PRO A 317 -4.79 -10.06 2.88
N PRO A 318 -4.03 -10.97 3.53
CA PRO A 318 -3.11 -11.86 2.83
C PRO A 318 -3.76 -12.70 1.72
N SER A 319 -5.02 -13.09 1.92
CA SER A 319 -5.82 -13.83 0.94
C SER A 319 -6.07 -13.08 -0.37
N CYS A 320 -5.74 -11.78 -0.47
CA CYS A 320 -5.94 -10.97 -1.67
C CYS A 320 -4.69 -10.92 -2.56
N TYR A 321 -3.50 -11.17 -2.01
CA TYR A 321 -2.24 -11.06 -2.75
C TYR A 321 -1.36 -12.30 -2.69
N ILE A 322 -1.76 -13.34 -1.96
CA ILE A 322 -1.13 -14.65 -2.01
C ILE A 322 -1.82 -15.47 -3.11
N PRO A 323 -1.09 -15.91 -4.16
CA PRO A 323 -1.65 -16.78 -5.19
C PRO A 323 -1.97 -18.16 -4.65
N THR A 324 -2.95 -18.82 -5.25
CA THR A 324 -3.32 -20.22 -4.95
C THR A 324 -3.39 -21.04 -6.24
N LYS A 325 -3.49 -22.37 -6.15
CA LYS A 325 -3.64 -23.22 -7.35
C LYS A 325 -4.86 -22.79 -8.20
N ASP A 326 -5.95 -22.41 -7.54
CA ASP A 326 -7.19 -21.98 -8.21
C ASP A 326 -7.18 -20.52 -8.66
N LYS A 327 -6.29 -19.70 -8.09
CA LYS A 327 -6.16 -18.26 -8.36
C LYS A 327 -4.69 -17.91 -8.59
N PRO A 328 -4.09 -18.39 -9.69
CA PRO A 328 -2.65 -18.26 -9.87
C PRO A 328 -2.22 -16.84 -10.21
N TRP A 329 -3.06 -15.99 -10.82
CA TRP A 329 -2.75 -14.59 -11.16
C TRP A 329 -3.01 -13.60 -10.02
N GLN A 330 -3.71 -14.03 -8.96
CA GLN A 330 -3.97 -13.19 -7.79
C GLN A 330 -2.66 -12.76 -7.12
N GLY A 331 -2.45 -11.46 -6.91
CA GLY A 331 -1.17 -10.97 -6.39
C GLY A 331 -0.99 -9.46 -6.44
N ILE A 332 0.15 -9.00 -5.93
CA ILE A 332 0.67 -7.66 -6.21
C ILE A 332 1.57 -7.74 -7.44
N TRP A 333 1.34 -6.84 -8.38
CA TRP A 333 2.02 -6.76 -9.67
C TRP A 333 2.63 -5.38 -9.88
N CYS A 334 3.60 -5.30 -10.76
CA CYS A 334 4.17 -4.07 -11.27
C CYS A 334 3.90 -3.99 -12.77
N GLY A 335 3.46 -2.85 -13.26
CA GLY A 335 3.25 -2.56 -14.69
C GLY A 335 3.96 -1.28 -15.11
N ASP A 336 4.38 -1.20 -16.37
CA ASP A 336 4.89 0.03 -16.96
C ASP A 336 3.77 0.80 -17.64
N TYR A 337 3.60 2.07 -17.27
CA TYR A 337 2.66 3.01 -17.89
C TYR A 337 3.41 4.09 -18.68
N SER A 338 4.50 3.68 -19.35
CA SER A 338 5.30 4.50 -20.27
C SER A 338 5.80 5.81 -19.63
N GLY A 339 5.30 6.97 -20.07
CA GLY A 339 5.74 8.28 -19.56
C GLY A 339 5.37 8.53 -18.10
N HIS A 340 4.41 7.77 -17.55
CA HIS A 340 3.98 7.89 -16.16
C HIS A 340 4.82 7.03 -15.21
N GLY A 341 5.63 6.12 -15.74
CA GLY A 341 6.51 5.24 -14.97
C GLY A 341 5.83 3.95 -14.51
N CYS A 342 6.47 3.27 -13.55
CA CYS A 342 5.98 2.01 -13.02
C CYS A 342 4.95 2.21 -11.93
N GLU A 343 3.85 1.47 -12.02
CA GLU A 343 2.80 1.45 -11.00
C GLU A 343 2.59 0.04 -10.46
N PHE A 344 2.19 -0.04 -9.18
CA PHE A 344 1.86 -1.28 -8.50
C PHE A 344 0.36 -1.53 -8.55
N LEU A 345 0.00 -2.76 -8.90
CA LEU A 345 -1.37 -3.21 -9.07
C LEU A 345 -1.69 -4.32 -8.08
N LEU A 346 -2.94 -4.40 -7.64
CA LEU A 346 -3.53 -5.57 -7.02
C LEU A 346 -4.36 -6.29 -8.08
N LEU A 347 -3.96 -7.50 -8.45
CA LEU A 347 -4.77 -8.38 -9.29
C LEU A 347 -5.61 -9.29 -8.40
N LEU A 348 -6.92 -9.22 -8.56
CA LEU A 348 -7.91 -10.02 -7.86
C LEU A 348 -8.50 -11.07 -8.79
N GLN A 349 -8.78 -12.24 -8.23
CA GLN A 349 -9.55 -13.30 -8.87
C GLN A 349 -10.75 -13.64 -7.98
N PRO A 350 -11.83 -12.84 -8.02
CA PRO A 350 -13.02 -13.11 -7.21
C PRO A 350 -13.62 -14.48 -7.56
N ASN A 351 -14.17 -15.17 -6.56
CA ASN A 351 -14.90 -16.40 -6.85
C ASN A 351 -16.22 -16.06 -7.53
N LYS A 352 -16.74 -17.01 -8.32
CA LYS A 352 -18.05 -16.89 -8.95
C LYS A 352 -19.12 -16.59 -7.90
N GLY A 353 -19.85 -15.49 -8.09
CA GLY A 353 -20.91 -15.03 -7.16
C GLY A 353 -20.44 -14.12 -6.03
N GLU A 354 -19.12 -14.01 -5.79
CA GLU A 354 -18.51 -12.99 -4.92
C GLU A 354 -18.03 -11.76 -5.70
N GLU A 355 -18.05 -11.88 -7.03
CA GLU A 355 -17.78 -10.79 -7.97
C GLU A 355 -18.69 -9.60 -7.74
N ARG A 356 -18.12 -8.40 -7.77
CA ARG A 356 -18.90 -7.17 -7.79
C ARG A 356 -19.52 -6.95 -9.17
N PRO A 357 -20.61 -6.17 -9.26
CA PRO A 357 -21.06 -5.66 -10.54
C PRO A 357 -19.90 -4.97 -11.26
N LEU A 358 -19.88 -5.08 -12.59
CA LEU A 358 -18.95 -4.31 -13.40
C LEU A 358 -19.20 -2.81 -13.15
N PRO A 359 -18.16 -1.95 -13.18
CA PRO A 359 -18.31 -0.50 -13.09
C PRO A 359 -19.34 0.06 -14.08
N ASP A 360 -20.11 1.06 -13.67
CA ASP A 360 -21.16 1.69 -14.49
C ASP A 360 -20.63 2.20 -15.85
N GLY A 361 -19.36 2.62 -15.91
CA GLY A 361 -18.69 3.05 -17.15
C GLY A 361 -18.38 1.92 -18.15
N MET A 362 -18.80 0.67 -17.90
CA MET A 362 -18.57 -0.47 -18.79
C MET A 362 -19.81 -0.89 -19.61
N ASP A 363 -20.93 -0.19 -19.51
CA ASP A 363 -22.16 -0.57 -20.21
C ASP A 363 -21.99 -0.64 -21.74
N HIS A 364 -21.26 0.30 -22.35
CA HIS A 364 -20.95 0.27 -23.79
C HIS A 364 -19.96 -0.83 -24.17
N MET A 365 -19.23 -1.37 -23.20
CA MET A 365 -18.26 -2.45 -23.40
C MET A 365 -18.88 -3.84 -23.39
N LEU A 366 -20.15 -3.98 -22.98
CA LEU A 366 -20.78 -5.29 -22.83
C LEU A 366 -20.84 -6.09 -24.13
N GLU A 367 -21.10 -5.45 -25.28
CA GLU A 367 -21.11 -6.14 -26.58
C GLU A 367 -19.72 -6.64 -26.98
N TRP A 368 -18.68 -5.81 -26.77
CA TRP A 368 -17.29 -6.19 -26.98
C TRP A 368 -16.92 -7.39 -26.11
N LEU A 369 -17.20 -7.32 -24.81
CA LEU A 369 -16.85 -8.37 -23.85
C LEU A 369 -17.58 -9.68 -24.14
N ALA A 370 -18.83 -9.62 -24.60
CA ALA A 370 -19.63 -10.80 -24.94
C ALA A 370 -19.27 -11.42 -26.28
N THR A 371 -19.01 -10.62 -27.32
CA THR A 371 -18.96 -11.11 -28.71
C THR A 371 -17.65 -10.87 -29.44
N GLY A 372 -16.77 -10.02 -28.89
CA GLY A 372 -15.58 -9.52 -29.57
C GLY A 372 -15.88 -8.57 -30.73
N ARG A 373 -17.14 -8.15 -30.92
CA ARG A 373 -17.50 -7.15 -31.92
C ARG A 373 -17.44 -5.77 -31.28
N TYR A 374 -16.58 -4.92 -31.82
CA TYR A 374 -16.52 -3.51 -31.44
C TYR A 374 -17.07 -2.67 -32.60
N ARG A 375 -18.13 -1.91 -32.33
CA ARG A 375 -18.67 -0.93 -33.28
C ARG A 375 -17.98 0.40 -32.99
N ARG A 376 -17.10 0.82 -33.90
CA ARG A 376 -16.50 2.16 -33.86
C ARG A 376 -17.60 3.17 -34.23
N ASP A 377 -18.26 3.74 -33.23
CA ASP A 377 -19.11 4.90 -33.46
C ASP A 377 -18.17 6.08 -33.79
N SER A 378 -18.16 6.48 -35.05
CA SER A 378 -17.28 7.50 -35.64
C SER A 378 -17.60 8.93 -35.19
N ASN A 379 -18.09 9.12 -33.96
CA ASN A 379 -18.56 10.40 -33.43
C ASN A 379 -17.95 10.79 -32.07
N SER A 380 -17.00 10.03 -31.51
CA SER A 380 -16.20 10.54 -30.39
C SER A 380 -15.13 11.49 -30.91
N SER A 381 -15.20 12.73 -30.45
CA SER A 381 -14.31 13.85 -30.77
C SER A 381 -12.83 13.52 -30.50
N GLU A 382 -11.95 14.12 -31.31
CA GLU A 382 -10.47 14.08 -31.36
C GLU A 382 -9.71 14.39 -30.04
N SER A 383 -10.12 13.83 -28.90
CA SER A 383 -9.53 14.10 -27.57
C SER A 383 -8.65 12.98 -27.01
N SER A 384 -8.75 11.76 -27.56
CA SER A 384 -8.09 10.56 -27.01
C SER A 384 -6.60 10.43 -27.37
N ASP A 385 -6.12 11.13 -28.41
CA ASP A 385 -4.70 11.14 -28.79
C ASP A 385 -3.81 11.85 -27.74
N SER A 386 -4.38 12.74 -26.92
CA SER A 386 -3.59 13.59 -26.02
C SER A 386 -3.01 12.86 -24.80
N SER A 387 -3.66 11.79 -24.32
CA SER A 387 -3.26 11.10 -23.09
C SER A 387 -1.98 10.27 -23.26
N TYR A 388 -1.73 9.74 -24.47
CA TYR A 388 -0.52 8.99 -24.79
C TYR A 388 0.53 9.81 -25.53
N ALA A 389 0.13 10.74 -26.43
CA ALA A 389 1.08 11.58 -27.17
C ALA A 389 2.00 12.41 -26.24
N SER A 390 1.48 12.82 -25.08
CA SER A 390 2.23 13.54 -24.05
C SER A 390 3.40 12.73 -23.43
N ALA A 391 3.38 11.40 -23.55
CA ALA A 391 4.43 10.50 -23.05
C ALA A 391 5.53 10.21 -24.09
N GLN A 392 5.31 10.56 -25.37
CA GLN A 392 6.22 10.25 -26.47
C GLN A 392 7.30 11.34 -26.68
N GLU A 393 7.13 12.54 -26.13
CA GLU A 393 7.93 13.73 -26.50
C GLU A 393 9.35 13.81 -25.92
N ASN A 394 9.82 12.82 -25.16
CA ASN A 394 11.21 12.76 -24.74
C ASN A 394 11.74 11.34 -24.91
N GLN A 395 12.51 11.07 -25.96
CA GLN A 395 13.77 10.31 -25.87
C GLN A 395 14.38 10.04 -27.25
N GLU A 396 15.65 10.43 -27.38
CA GLU A 396 16.53 10.15 -28.52
C GLU A 396 16.82 8.65 -28.63
N SER A 397 16.85 8.14 -29.86
CA SER A 397 17.17 6.76 -30.18
C SER A 397 18.67 6.61 -30.43
N ASP A 398 19.30 5.66 -29.76
CA ASP A 398 20.64 5.18 -30.08
C ASP A 398 20.58 3.67 -30.37
N PRO A 399 21.09 3.17 -31.51
CA PRO A 399 21.04 1.77 -31.85
C PRO A 399 22.37 1.08 -31.56
N GLU A 400 22.44 0.19 -30.57
CA GLU A 400 23.40 -0.92 -30.61
C GLU A 400 22.76 -2.23 -30.13
N ALA A 401 22.72 -3.20 -31.05
CA ALA A 401 22.20 -4.53 -30.84
C ALA A 401 23.23 -5.43 -30.14
N SER A 402 22.80 -6.10 -29.07
CA SER A 402 23.47 -7.32 -28.58
C SER A 402 22.43 -8.42 -28.34
N SER A 403 22.73 -9.59 -28.91
CA SER A 403 21.92 -10.80 -28.90
C SER A 403 21.95 -11.50 -27.54
N PHE A 404 20.78 -11.81 -26.98
CA PHE A 404 20.64 -12.73 -25.84
C PHE A 404 19.56 -13.78 -26.10
N GLN A 405 19.84 -15.01 -25.66
CA GLN A 405 19.07 -16.23 -25.88
C GLN A 405 17.80 -16.29 -25.03
N LEU A 406 16.70 -16.72 -25.67
CA LEU A 406 15.40 -17.04 -25.05
C LEU A 406 15.48 -18.37 -24.25
N PRO A 407 14.77 -18.49 -23.12
CA PRO A 407 14.56 -19.78 -22.47
C PRO A 407 13.54 -20.64 -23.23
N THR A 408 13.82 -21.93 -23.31
CA THR A 408 13.05 -22.96 -24.01
C THR A 408 11.70 -23.25 -23.32
N PRO A 409 10.57 -23.32 -24.05
CA PRO A 409 9.30 -23.73 -23.45
C PRO A 409 9.24 -25.25 -23.26
N ALA A 410 8.78 -25.68 -22.08
CA ALA A 410 8.48 -27.08 -21.78
C ALA A 410 7.18 -27.53 -22.46
N SER A 411 7.15 -28.78 -22.92
CA SER A 411 6.01 -29.47 -23.57
C SER A 411 4.93 -29.95 -22.58
N PRO A 412 3.71 -30.32 -23.06
CA PRO A 412 2.48 -30.02 -22.36
C PRO A 412 1.90 -31.20 -21.56
N ALA A 413 1.21 -30.89 -20.45
CA ALA A 413 0.37 -31.80 -19.68
C ALA A 413 -1.10 -31.36 -19.78
N ILE A 414 -1.80 -31.84 -20.81
CA ILE A 414 -3.03 -31.23 -21.37
C ILE A 414 -4.32 -31.46 -20.54
N ALA A 415 -4.29 -32.14 -19.39
CA ALA A 415 -5.54 -32.48 -18.67
C ALA A 415 -5.83 -31.64 -17.39
N ASP A 416 -4.83 -31.01 -16.77
CA ASP A 416 -5.00 -30.30 -15.47
C ASP A 416 -5.04 -28.75 -15.64
N GLU A 417 -4.71 -28.23 -16.84
CA GLU A 417 -4.58 -26.78 -17.10
C GLU A 417 -5.92 -26.06 -17.36
N GLN A 418 -6.96 -26.75 -17.86
CA GLN A 418 -8.23 -26.11 -18.21
C GLN A 418 -9.00 -25.57 -16.99
N ASP A 419 -8.84 -26.18 -15.81
CA ASP A 419 -9.57 -25.74 -14.61
C ASP A 419 -9.00 -24.44 -14.00
N VAL A 420 -7.80 -24.05 -14.42
CA VAL A 420 -7.12 -22.85 -13.93
C VAL A 420 -7.66 -21.57 -14.62
N TYR A 421 -8.09 -21.68 -15.88
CA TYR A 421 -8.59 -20.57 -16.68
C TYR A 421 -10.10 -20.39 -16.47
N ARG A 422 -10.49 -19.86 -15.32
CA ARG A 422 -11.90 -19.60 -14.99
C ARG A 422 -12.10 -18.30 -14.21
N GLY A 423 -13.29 -17.74 -14.36
CA GLY A 423 -13.71 -16.54 -13.64
C GLY A 423 -13.10 -15.26 -14.22
N ARG A 424 -12.94 -14.27 -13.36
CA ARG A 424 -12.57 -12.90 -13.73
C ARG A 424 -11.20 -12.51 -13.18
N ILE A 425 -10.50 -11.64 -13.89
CA ILE A 425 -9.34 -10.89 -13.36
C ILE A 425 -9.71 -9.41 -13.28
N GLU A 426 -9.49 -8.82 -12.10
CA GLU A 426 -9.67 -7.39 -11.86
C GLU A 426 -8.34 -6.79 -11.40
N ALA A 427 -7.80 -5.83 -12.15
CA ALA A 427 -6.56 -5.15 -11.78
C ALA A 427 -6.87 -3.75 -11.23
N VAL A 428 -6.50 -3.51 -9.98
CA VAL A 428 -6.70 -2.23 -9.28
C VAL A 428 -5.35 -1.58 -8.98
N LYS A 429 -5.22 -0.28 -9.21
CA LYS A 429 -4.01 0.48 -8.91
C LYS A 429 -3.81 0.62 -7.40
N LEU A 430 -2.75 0.04 -6.84
CA LEU A 430 -2.31 0.30 -5.46
C LEU A 430 -1.48 1.58 -5.38
N THR A 431 -0.68 1.82 -6.42
CA THR A 431 -0.16 3.14 -6.74
C THR A 431 -0.76 3.57 -8.08
N GLY A 432 -1.10 4.85 -8.18
CA GLY A 432 -1.75 5.45 -9.34
C GLY A 432 -0.85 6.42 -10.06
N ASP A 433 -1.38 6.99 -11.13
CA ASP A 433 -0.75 8.07 -11.88
C ASP A 433 -1.72 9.26 -11.98
N PRO A 434 -1.30 10.39 -12.59
CA PRO A 434 -2.17 11.56 -12.76
C PRO A 434 -3.45 11.31 -13.57
N ASN A 435 -3.51 10.25 -14.37
CA ASN A 435 -4.64 9.92 -15.23
C ASN A 435 -5.56 8.95 -14.52
N VAL A 436 -5.08 7.75 -14.18
CA VAL A 436 -5.83 6.75 -13.42
C VAL A 436 -5.24 6.65 -12.01
N PRO A 437 -5.94 7.20 -11.00
CA PRO A 437 -5.39 7.29 -9.65
C PRO A 437 -5.43 5.94 -8.94
N ARG A 438 -4.68 5.87 -7.85
CA ARG A 438 -4.70 4.72 -6.93
C ARG A 438 -6.12 4.47 -6.46
N GLY A 439 -6.42 3.23 -6.18
CA GLY A 439 -7.77 2.81 -5.89
C GLY A 439 -8.54 2.48 -7.14
N GLU A 440 -8.29 3.04 -8.33
CA GLU A 440 -9.11 2.75 -9.51
C GLU A 440 -8.70 1.48 -10.25
N TYR A 441 -9.66 0.88 -10.97
CA TYR A 441 -9.33 -0.19 -11.92
C TYR A 441 -8.42 0.33 -13.01
N THR A 442 -7.47 -0.49 -13.45
CA THR A 442 -6.70 -0.23 -14.68
C THR A 442 -7.13 -1.12 -15.83
N PHE A 443 -7.58 -2.34 -15.55
CA PHE A 443 -8.23 -3.21 -16.52
C PHE A 443 -9.06 -4.29 -15.81
N ILE A 444 -10.06 -4.81 -16.52
CA ILE A 444 -10.90 -5.93 -16.09
C ILE A 444 -11.03 -6.91 -17.25
N ALA A 445 -10.76 -8.19 -16.99
CA ALA A 445 -11.07 -9.31 -17.87
C ALA A 445 -12.22 -10.13 -17.26
N PRO A 446 -13.48 -9.92 -17.69
CA PRO A 446 -14.67 -10.52 -17.07
C PRO A 446 -14.73 -12.04 -17.09
N ASP A 447 -14.09 -12.65 -18.08
CA ASP A 447 -14.06 -14.09 -18.27
C ASP A 447 -12.72 -14.51 -18.89
N ILE A 448 -11.92 -15.29 -18.16
CA ILE A 448 -10.65 -15.84 -18.66
C ILE A 448 -10.78 -17.27 -19.20
N SER A 449 -11.99 -17.84 -19.15
CA SER A 449 -12.31 -19.17 -19.67
C SER A 449 -12.48 -19.16 -21.20
N ASP A 450 -13.02 -20.24 -21.76
CA ASP A 450 -13.29 -20.34 -23.19
C ASP A 450 -14.34 -19.33 -23.67
N GLY A 451 -15.21 -18.86 -22.77
CA GLY A 451 -16.19 -17.82 -23.09
C GLY A 451 -15.53 -16.50 -23.48
N GLY A 452 -14.47 -16.09 -22.78
CA GLY A 452 -13.71 -14.86 -23.03
C GLY A 452 -12.52 -15.01 -23.99
N LEU A 453 -12.21 -16.22 -24.44
CA LEU A 453 -11.08 -16.51 -25.31
C LEU A 453 -11.22 -15.81 -26.66
N VAL A 454 -10.16 -15.13 -27.09
CA VAL A 454 -10.00 -14.55 -28.43
C VAL A 454 -9.23 -15.53 -29.31
N ARG A 455 -8.03 -15.92 -28.84
CA ARG A 455 -7.15 -16.88 -29.52
C ARG A 455 -6.10 -17.46 -28.58
N ILE A 456 -5.42 -18.50 -29.04
CA ILE A 456 -4.13 -18.93 -28.49
C ILE A 456 -3.04 -18.32 -29.36
N ALA A 457 -2.08 -17.64 -28.72
CA ALA A 457 -0.99 -17.00 -29.43
C ALA A 457 -0.01 -18.01 -30.04
N ASP A 458 0.43 -17.76 -31.26
CA ASP A 458 1.38 -18.58 -32.02
C ASP A 458 2.69 -17.83 -32.34
N GLU A 459 2.64 -16.49 -32.26
CA GLU A 459 3.78 -15.59 -32.33
C GLU A 459 4.85 -15.88 -31.28
N ALA A 460 6.13 -15.64 -31.59
CA ALA A 460 7.24 -16.09 -30.75
C ALA A 460 7.22 -15.49 -29.33
N ALA A 461 6.81 -14.22 -29.20
CA ALA A 461 6.78 -13.52 -27.92
C ALA A 461 5.74 -14.07 -26.93
N PHE A 462 4.62 -14.59 -27.44
CA PHE A 462 3.47 -15.02 -26.63
C PHE A 462 3.04 -16.46 -26.91
N ARG A 463 3.87 -17.26 -27.57
CA ARG A 463 3.50 -18.60 -28.03
C ARG A 463 2.89 -19.46 -26.92
N GLY A 464 1.68 -19.95 -27.17
CA GLY A 464 0.90 -20.78 -26.25
C GLY A 464 0.06 -19.98 -25.24
N ALA A 465 0.24 -18.66 -25.13
CA ALA A 465 -0.54 -17.84 -24.21
C ALA A 465 -2.00 -17.72 -24.66
N ARG A 466 -2.92 -17.75 -23.70
CA ARG A 466 -4.33 -17.42 -23.94
C ARG A 466 -4.48 -15.91 -24.04
N VAL A 467 -5.06 -15.45 -25.14
CA VAL A 467 -5.47 -14.06 -25.32
C VAL A 467 -6.97 -13.99 -25.06
N VAL A 468 -7.37 -13.23 -24.05
CA VAL A 468 -8.78 -13.10 -23.61
C VAL A 468 -9.24 -11.66 -23.71
N ARG A 469 -10.56 -11.46 -23.86
CA ARG A 469 -11.14 -10.11 -23.94
C ARG A 469 -11.03 -9.40 -22.59
N SER A 470 -10.70 -8.13 -22.67
CA SER A 470 -10.53 -7.25 -21.52
C SER A 470 -11.08 -5.85 -21.84
N ALA A 471 -11.30 -5.08 -20.79
CA ALA A 471 -11.54 -3.65 -20.87
C ALA A 471 -10.44 -2.92 -20.10
N GLY A 472 -9.80 -1.95 -20.73
CA GLY A 472 -8.75 -1.14 -20.13
C GLY A 472 -9.34 0.21 -19.73
N HIS A 473 -8.95 0.72 -18.56
CA HIS A 473 -9.46 1.97 -18.05
C HIS A 473 -8.48 3.09 -18.36
N ILE A 474 -8.98 4.15 -19.00
CA ILE A 474 -8.21 5.33 -19.36
C ILE A 474 -8.92 6.58 -18.87
N ALA A 475 -8.16 7.65 -18.71
CA ALA A 475 -8.69 8.97 -18.39
C ALA A 475 -7.70 10.05 -18.82
N GLY A 476 -8.17 11.29 -18.94
CA GLY A 476 -7.30 12.47 -18.99
C GLY A 476 -6.71 12.79 -17.61
N VAL A 477 -5.76 13.73 -17.58
CA VAL A 477 -5.11 14.20 -16.34
C VAL A 477 -6.15 14.68 -15.32
N GLY A 478 -5.97 14.29 -14.06
CA GLY A 478 -6.91 14.54 -12.97
C GLY A 478 -8.09 13.58 -12.95
N PHE A 479 -7.97 12.41 -13.59
CA PHE A 479 -9.05 11.44 -13.76
C PHE A 479 -10.28 12.07 -14.45
N ALA A 480 -10.03 12.88 -15.47
CA ALA A 480 -11.07 13.61 -16.19
C ALA A 480 -11.55 12.80 -17.40
N HIS A 481 -12.87 12.72 -17.59
CA HIS A 481 -13.51 11.98 -18.69
C HIS A 481 -13.01 10.53 -18.77
N ASP A 482 -13.07 9.83 -17.63
CA ASP A 482 -12.66 8.43 -17.56
C ASP A 482 -13.59 7.54 -18.40
N GLU A 483 -12.99 6.57 -19.09
CA GLU A 483 -13.73 5.61 -19.91
C GLU A 483 -13.01 4.26 -20.00
N TYR A 484 -13.80 3.22 -20.30
CA TYR A 484 -13.26 1.90 -20.60
C TYR A 484 -13.15 1.70 -22.11
N MET A 485 -12.00 1.20 -22.55
CA MET A 485 -11.72 0.88 -23.94
C MET A 485 -11.49 -0.61 -24.19
N PRO A 486 -11.72 -1.10 -25.43
CA PRO A 486 -11.39 -2.47 -25.82
C PRO A 486 -9.91 -2.77 -25.64
N SER A 487 -9.62 -3.88 -24.97
CA SER A 487 -8.26 -4.40 -24.83
C SER A 487 -8.28 -5.93 -24.76
N GLN A 488 -7.11 -6.53 -24.83
CA GLN A 488 -6.94 -7.97 -24.70
C GLN A 488 -5.88 -8.29 -23.66
N LEU A 489 -6.20 -9.18 -22.73
CA LEU A 489 -5.26 -9.65 -21.73
C LEU A 489 -4.59 -10.93 -22.26
N ILE A 490 -3.26 -10.95 -22.23
CA ILE A 490 -2.41 -12.05 -22.68
C ILE A 490 -1.87 -12.77 -21.44
N LEU A 491 -2.34 -13.99 -21.21
CA LEU A 491 -1.97 -14.82 -20.07
C LEU A 491 -0.68 -15.61 -20.36
N ILE A 492 0.48 -14.96 -20.23
CA ILE A 492 1.79 -15.55 -20.57
C ILE A 492 2.21 -16.61 -19.55
N SER A 493 2.11 -16.29 -18.26
CA SER A 493 2.37 -17.22 -17.15
C SER A 493 1.71 -16.71 -15.86
N PRO A 494 1.74 -17.48 -14.76
CA PRO A 494 1.31 -16.96 -13.45
C PRO A 494 2.09 -15.72 -12.98
N ASP A 495 3.31 -15.46 -13.46
CA ASP A 495 4.15 -14.35 -12.99
C ASP A 495 4.40 -13.26 -14.06
N CYS A 496 3.81 -13.42 -15.23
CA CYS A 496 3.93 -12.48 -16.34
C CYS A 496 2.61 -12.39 -17.11
N LEU A 497 2.12 -11.17 -17.27
CA LEU A 497 0.96 -10.83 -18.08
C LEU A 497 1.33 -9.76 -19.09
N ALA A 498 0.55 -9.63 -20.15
CA ALA A 498 0.60 -8.46 -21.01
C ALA A 498 -0.81 -8.01 -21.39
N GLN A 499 -0.98 -6.72 -21.66
CA GLN A 499 -2.23 -6.10 -22.08
C GLN A 499 -2.02 -5.45 -23.44
N HIS A 500 -2.78 -5.90 -24.44
CA HIS A 500 -2.86 -5.24 -25.74
C HIS A 500 -3.97 -4.18 -25.70
N TRP A 501 -3.58 -2.92 -25.82
CA TRP A 501 -4.45 -1.76 -25.87
C TRP A 501 -4.79 -1.46 -27.34
N ILE A 502 -5.93 -1.97 -27.79
CA ILE A 502 -6.27 -2.08 -29.22
C ILE A 502 -6.26 -0.71 -29.91
N GLU A 503 -6.86 0.31 -29.28
CA GLU A 503 -6.95 1.64 -29.88
C GLU A 503 -5.61 2.39 -29.90
N PHE A 504 -4.70 2.05 -28.99
CA PHE A 504 -3.39 2.68 -28.90
C PHE A 504 -2.31 1.93 -29.68
N GLY A 505 -2.60 0.74 -30.21
CA GLY A 505 -1.60 -0.06 -30.94
C GLY A 505 -0.37 -0.37 -30.08
N HIS A 506 -0.56 -0.70 -28.80
CA HIS A 506 0.57 -1.01 -27.91
C HIS A 506 0.31 -2.18 -26.96
N ILE A 507 1.38 -2.86 -26.57
CA ILE A 507 1.35 -3.94 -25.59
C ILE A 507 2.17 -3.55 -24.35
N SER A 508 1.50 -3.52 -23.20
CA SER A 508 2.09 -3.27 -21.88
C SER A 508 2.28 -4.58 -21.12
N TYR A 509 3.44 -4.78 -20.49
CA TYR A 509 3.72 -5.97 -19.67
C TYR A 509 3.53 -5.70 -18.19
N TYR A 510 3.19 -6.76 -17.45
CA TYR A 510 3.07 -6.77 -16.01
C TYR A 510 3.86 -7.95 -15.43
N ARG A 511 4.57 -7.71 -14.32
CA ARG A 511 5.34 -8.71 -13.59
C ARG A 511 4.85 -8.82 -12.16
N ARG A 512 4.71 -10.05 -11.65
CA ARG A 512 4.39 -10.27 -10.24
C ARG A 512 5.53 -9.77 -9.36
N VAL A 513 5.19 -9.13 -8.24
CA VAL A 513 6.17 -8.72 -7.23
C VAL A 513 6.44 -9.89 -6.28
N ASP A 514 7.72 -10.27 -6.15
CA ASP A 514 8.17 -11.21 -5.13
C ASP A 514 8.34 -10.50 -3.78
N LEU A 515 7.27 -10.53 -2.97
CA LEU A 515 7.25 -9.88 -1.65
C LEU A 515 8.16 -10.56 -0.61
N ASP A 516 8.47 -11.83 -0.79
CA ASP A 516 9.34 -12.57 0.14
C ASP A 516 10.79 -12.16 -0.06
N SER A 517 11.23 -11.98 -1.30
CA SER A 517 12.56 -11.44 -1.61
C SER A 517 12.81 -10.06 -0.99
N LEU A 518 11.79 -9.20 -0.93
CA LEU A 518 11.86 -7.86 -0.33
C LEU A 518 11.98 -7.90 1.20
N GLY A 519 11.50 -8.97 1.84
CA GLY A 519 11.47 -9.11 3.29
C GLY A 519 12.72 -9.72 3.93
N GLN A 520 13.66 -10.23 3.13
CA GLN A 520 14.85 -10.95 3.61
C GLN A 520 16.07 -10.05 3.89
N ILE A 521 15.98 -8.73 3.66
CA ILE A 521 17.11 -7.79 3.74
C ILE A 521 17.31 -7.22 5.13
#